data_AF-A0A519P362-F1
#
_entry.id   AF-A0A519P362-F1
#
_cell.length_a   1.000
_cell.length_b   1.000
_cell.length_c   1.000
_cell.angle_alpha   90.00
_cell.angle_beta   90.00
_cell.angle_gamma   90.00
#
_symmetry.space_group_name_H-M   'P 1'
#
loop_
_entity.id
_entity.type
_entity.pdbx_description
1 polymer ?
#
loop_
_entity_poly.entity_id
_entity_poly.type
_entity_poly.pdbx_seq_one_letter_code
_entity_poly.pdbx_strand_id
1 'polypeptide(L)' 'EDVTLSYGVWVEKKLYGREYMGIERATFLIDGAGVVRRVWRKVSVKGHAAEVLAAAQAL' A
#
# COMPACT_ATOMS: atom_id res chain seq x y z
N GLU A 1 -0.88 10.19 -15.66
CA GLU A 1 -0.39 10.44 -14.29
C GLU A 1 0.21 9.15 -13.74
N ASP A 2 1.20 9.26 -12.86
CA ASP A 2 1.90 8.10 -12.29
C ASP A 2 1.04 7.42 -11.22
N VAL A 3 0.84 6.10 -11.35
CA VAL A 3 0.08 5.27 -10.39
C VAL A 3 0.58 5.46 -8.96
N THR A 4 1.88 5.62 -8.76
CA THR A 4 2.47 5.79 -7.43
C THR A 4 2.10 7.13 -6.77
N LEU A 5 1.88 8.17 -7.57
CA LEU A 5 1.38 9.46 -7.12
C LEU A 5 -0.12 9.39 -6.84
N SER A 6 -0.91 8.80 -7.74
CA SER A 6 -2.37 8.67 -7.58
C SER A 6 -2.75 7.86 -6.34
N TYR A 7 -1.96 6.85 -5.99
CA TYR A 7 -2.16 6.03 -4.78
C TYR A 7 -1.47 6.62 -3.53
N GLY A 8 -0.76 7.74 -3.66
CA GLY A 8 -0.08 8.42 -2.56
C GLY A 8 0.94 7.54 -1.84
N VAL A 9 1.66 6.69 -2.59
CA VAL A 9 2.73 5.83 -2.05
C VAL A 9 4.12 6.41 -2.32
N TRP A 10 4.22 7.42 -3.19
CA TRP A 10 5.43 8.23 -3.32
C TRP A 10 5.50 9.22 -2.16
N VAL A 11 6.37 8.93 -1.19
CA VAL A 11 6.44 9.70 0.06
C VAL A 11 7.87 10.11 0.37
N GLU A 12 8.00 11.17 1.15
CA GLU A 12 9.27 11.57 1.73
C GLU A 12 9.70 10.58 2.82
N LYS A 13 10.98 10.19 2.79
CA LYS A 13 11.61 9.31 3.76
C LYS A 13 12.83 9.99 4.33
N LYS A 14 13.03 9.80 5.65
CA LYS A 14 14.22 10.26 6.36
C LYS A 14 15.03 9.05 6.81
N LEU A 15 16.29 8.97 6.38
CA LEU A 15 17.20 7.93 6.81
C LEU A 15 18.57 8.54 7.09
N TYR A 16 19.07 8.35 8.32
CA TYR A 16 20.36 8.87 8.78
C TYR A 16 20.55 10.37 8.49
N GLY A 17 19.52 11.18 8.77
CA GLY A 17 19.55 12.63 8.58
C GLY A 17 19.42 13.10 7.13
N ARG A 18 19.28 12.19 6.15
CA ARG A 18 19.03 12.53 4.75
C ARG A 18 17.55 12.34 4.41
N GLU A 19 16.99 13.28 3.67
CA GLU A 19 15.64 13.25 3.14
C GLU A 19 15.68 12.87 1.66
N TYR A 20 14.81 11.95 1.27
CA TYR A 20 14.68 11.49 -0.12
C TYR A 20 13.28 10.95 -0.35
N MET A 21 12.84 11.00 -1.60
CA MET A 21 11.56 10.42 -1.98
C MET A 21 11.71 8.93 -2.26
N GLY A 22 10.71 8.13 -1.87
CA GLY A 22 10.70 6.71 -2.15
C GLY A 22 9.32 6.09 -1.99
N ILE A 23 9.15 4.90 -2.56
CA ILE A 23 7.88 4.17 -2.50
C ILE A 23 7.66 3.59 -1.08
N GLU A 24 6.55 3.95 -0.43
CA GLU A 24 6.01 3.26 0.74
C GLU A 24 5.38 1.93 0.32
N ARG A 25 5.77 0.82 0.97
CA ARG A 25 5.13 -0.47 0.71
C ARG A 25 3.68 -0.43 1.19
N ALA A 26 2.76 -0.53 0.24
CA ALA A 26 1.34 -0.54 0.48
C ALA A 26 0.63 -1.60 -0.36
N THR A 27 -0.57 -1.98 0.05
CA THR A 27 -1.47 -2.86 -0.70
C THR A 27 -2.87 -2.27 -0.67
N PHE A 28 -3.57 -2.36 -1.78
CA PHE A 28 -4.93 -1.84 -1.95
C PHE A 28 -5.80 -3.00 -2.43
N LEU A 29 -6.92 -3.24 -1.75
CA LEU A 29 -7.92 -4.21 -2.15
C LEU A 29 -9.07 -3.47 -2.81
N ILE A 30 -9.28 -3.74 -4.09
CA ILE A 30 -10.26 -3.10 -4.95
C ILE A 30 -11.27 -4.17 -5.36
N ASP A 31 -12.56 -3.89 -5.18
CA ASP A 31 -13.62 -4.84 -5.55
C ASP A 31 -13.96 -4.80 -7.05
N GLY A 32 -14.91 -5.65 -7.47
CA GLY A 32 -15.37 -5.71 -8.87
C GLY A 32 -16.08 -4.45 -9.37
N ALA A 33 -16.47 -3.54 -8.48
CA ALA A 33 -17.05 -2.23 -8.83
C ALA A 33 -15.99 -1.12 -8.92
N GLY A 34 -14.71 -1.44 -8.71
CA GLY A 34 -13.62 -0.47 -8.70
C GLY A 34 -13.51 0.33 -7.39
N VAL A 35 -14.19 -0.09 -6.32
CA VAL A 35 -14.15 0.59 -5.02
C VAL A 35 -12.98 0.05 -4.20
N VAL A 36 -12.14 0.94 -3.68
CA VAL A 36 -11.11 0.58 -2.70
C VAL A 36 -11.79 0.21 -1.38
N ARG A 37 -11.78 -1.09 -1.05
CA ARG A 37 -12.41 -1.62 0.16
C ARG A 37 -11.48 -1.64 1.37
N ARG A 38 -10.18 -1.78 1.13
CA ARG A 38 -9.17 -1.78 2.19
C ARG A 38 -7.81 -1.30 1.68
N VAL A 39 -7.08 -0.64 2.56
CA VAL A 39 -5.71 -0.16 2.30
C VAL A 39 -4.82 -0.57 3.45
N TRP A 40 -3.66 -1.15 3.12
CA TRP A 40 -2.58 -1.41 4.04
C TRP A 40 -1.40 -0.52 3.66
N ARG A 41 -0.87 0.25 4.62
CA ARG A 41 0.31 1.10 4.46
C ARG A 41 1.42 0.65 5.40
N LYS A 42 2.66 1.03 5.10
CA LYS A 42 3.86 0.66 5.88
C LYS A 42 3.94 -0.84 6.17
N VAL A 43 3.62 -1.64 5.15
CA VAL A 43 3.46 -3.09 5.27
C VAL A 43 4.76 -3.77 5.67
N SER A 44 4.69 -4.66 6.66
CA SER A 44 5.71 -5.69 6.92
C SER A 44 5.41 -6.91 6.06
N VAL A 45 6.45 -7.51 5.45
CA VAL A 45 6.26 -8.60 4.48
C VAL A 45 5.73 -9.88 5.11
N LYS A 46 6.17 -10.20 6.33
CA LYS A 46 5.87 -11.47 6.99
C LYS A 46 4.37 -11.57 7.31
N GLY A 47 3.69 -12.54 6.71
CA GLY A 47 2.26 -12.82 6.94
C GLY A 47 1.28 -11.97 6.13
N HIS A 48 1.76 -10.92 5.45
CA HIS A 48 0.88 -9.95 4.79
C HIS A 48 0.00 -10.56 3.68
N ALA A 49 0.54 -11.47 2.88
CA ALA A 49 -0.23 -12.10 1.81
C ALA A 49 -1.44 -12.90 2.35
N ALA A 50 -1.28 -13.58 3.50
CA ALA A 50 -2.37 -14.31 4.13
C ALA A 50 -3.44 -13.35 4.70
N GLU A 51 -3.02 -12.22 5.26
CA GLU A 51 -3.96 -11.18 5.71
C GLU A 51 -4.77 -10.60 4.55
N VAL A 52 -4.11 -10.29 3.43
CA VAL A 52 -4.77 -9.77 2.23
C VAL A 52 -5.75 -10.78 1.65
N LEU A 53 -5.37 -12.06 1.58
CA LEU A 53 -6.26 -13.13 1.11
C LEU A 53 -7.50 -13.26 1.99
N ALA A 54 -7.33 -13.28 3.31
CA ALA A 54 -8.46 -13.37 4.24
C ALA A 54 -9.40 -12.16 4.10
N ALA A 55 -8.86 -10.95 3.90
CA ALA A 55 -9.66 -9.76 3.66
C ALA A 55 -10.42 -9.81 2.33
N ALA A 56 -9.79 -10.32 1.27
CA ALA A 56 -10.43 -10.47 -0.04
C ALA A 56 -11.54 -11.52 -0.04
N GLN A 57 -11.40 -12.60 0.74
CA GLN A 57 -12.43 -13.64 0.89
C GLN A 57 -13.64 -13.18 1.72
N ALA A 58 -13.49 -12.12 2.52
CA ALA A 58 -14.54 -11.56 3.36
C ALA A 58 -15.32 -10.41 2.68
N LEU A 59 -14.99 -10.08 1.42
CA LEU A 59 -15.73 -9.12 0.59
C LEU A 59 -16.91 -9.80 -0.13
#